data_AF-A0A392RNB9-F1
#
_entry.id   AF-A0A392RNB9-F1
#
_cell.length_a   1.000
_cell.length_b   1.000
_cell.length_c   1.000
_cell.angle_alpha   90.00
_cell.angle_beta   90.00
_cell.angle_gamma   90.00
#
_symmetry.space_group_name_H-M   'P 1'
#
loop_
_entity.id
_entity.type
_entity.pdbx_description
1 polymer ?
#
loop_
_entity_poly.entity_id
_entity_poly.type
_entity_poly.pdbx_seq_one_letter_code
_entity_poly.pdbx_strand_id
1 'polypeptide(L)' 'FQSLLCGIILEQHPGVRVDGETAKTRKSPLSLHHKLFGETHVPDIVGTSGTSASAPMTRKDVIAALKAYCKDLDEKKL' A
#
# COMPACT_ATOMS: atom_id res chain seq x y z
N PHE A 1 16.25 -8.61 -9.81
CA PHE A 1 15.12 -7.68 -9.98
C PHE A 1 14.31 -7.37 -8.70
N GLN A 2 14.45 -8.13 -7.60
CA GLN A 2 13.82 -7.76 -6.31
C GLN A 2 14.66 -6.83 -5.40
N SER A 3 15.96 -6.71 -5.63
CA SER A 3 16.85 -5.89 -4.79
C SER A 3 16.72 -4.38 -5.05
N LEU A 4 16.51 -3.97 -6.31
CA LEU A 4 16.43 -2.55 -6.70
C LEU A 4 15.18 -1.87 -6.13
N LEU A 5 14.01 -2.48 -6.32
CA LEU A 5 12.74 -1.96 -5.78
C LEU A 5 12.78 -1.90 -4.24
N CYS A 6 13.34 -2.93 -3.61
CA CYS A 6 13.51 -2.95 -2.16
C CYS A 6 14.42 -1.80 -1.69
N GLY A 7 15.52 -1.53 -2.42
CA GLY A 7 16.39 -0.38 -2.15
C GLY A 7 15.64 0.96 -2.20
N ILE A 8 14.90 1.21 -3.29
CA ILE A 8 14.15 2.46 -3.48
C ILE A 8 13.10 2.67 -2.37
N ILE A 9 12.37 1.62 -1.99
CA ILE A 9 11.36 1.70 -0.92
C ILE A 9 12.00 2.07 0.43
N LEU A 10 13.16 1.47 0.73
CA LEU A 10 13.86 1.73 1.98
C LEU A 10 14.49 3.13 2.02
N GLU A 11 14.91 3.66 0.87
CA GLU A 11 15.38 5.05 0.74
C GLU A 11 14.24 6.06 0.92
N GLN A 12 13.05 5.79 0.36
CA GLN A 12 11.88 6.67 0.48
C GLN A 12 11.24 6.62 1.87
N HIS A 13 11.38 5.50 2.59
CA HIS A 13 10.77 5.30 3.90
C HIS A 13 11.78 4.81 4.94
N PRO A 14 12.65 5.70 5.45
CA PRO A 14 13.71 5.32 6.39
C PRO A 14 13.17 4.69 7.69
N GLY A 15 11.96 5.10 8.12
CA GLY A 15 11.31 4.58 9.33
C GLY A 15 10.72 3.16 9.19
N VAL A 16 10.79 2.55 8.00
CA VAL A 16 10.42 1.12 7.82
C VAL A 16 11.47 0.20 8.45
N ARG A 17 12.73 0.64 8.52
CA ARG A 17 13.80 -0.12 9.17
C ARG A 17 13.89 0.29 10.63
N VAL A 18 13.85 -0.69 11.53
CA VAL A 18 14.15 -0.45 12.94
C VAL A 18 15.64 -0.73 13.18
N ASP A 19 16.29 0.11 13.98
CA ASP A 19 17.69 -0.11 14.38
C ASP A 19 17.83 -1.50 15.03
N GLY A 20 18.69 -2.34 14.45
CA GLY A 20 18.88 -3.73 14.86
C GLY A 20 18.20 -4.77 13.96
N GLU A 21 17.38 -4.37 12.99
CA GLU A 21 16.86 -5.29 11.97
C GLU A 21 17.94 -5.67 10.95
N THR A 22 18.51 -6.84 11.14
CA THR A 22 19.44 -7.45 10.20
C THR A 22 18.70 -8.32 9.19
N ALA A 23 19.15 -8.30 7.93
CA ALA A 23 18.62 -9.17 6.89
C ALA A 23 18.74 -10.65 7.33
N LYS A 24 17.61 -11.30 7.58
CA LYS A 24 17.59 -12.70 7.99
C LYS A 24 17.65 -13.60 6.77
N THR A 25 18.73 -14.36 6.65
CA THR A 25 18.84 -15.39 5.62
C THR A 25 17.85 -16.53 5.90
N ARG A 26 17.21 -17.05 4.85
CA ARG A 26 16.30 -18.19 4.99
C ARG A 26 17.10 -19.45 5.27
N LYS A 27 16.59 -20.29 6.17
CA LYS A 27 17.19 -21.60 6.49
C LYS A 27 17.11 -22.61 5.34
N SER A 28 16.17 -22.40 4.41
CA SER A 28 15.98 -23.23 3.23
C SER A 28 15.85 -22.36 1.97
N PRO A 29 16.20 -22.89 0.80
CA PRO A 29 15.91 -22.22 -0.47
C PRO A 29 14.41 -21.90 -0.60
N LEU A 30 14.09 -20.76 -1.18
CA LEU A 30 12.72 -20.48 -1.59
C LEU A 30 12.39 -21.36 -2.78
N SER A 31 11.50 -22.32 -2.60
CA SER A 31 10.88 -23.05 -3.71
C SER A 31 9.54 -22.42 -4.06
N LEU A 32 9.33 -22.10 -5.34
CA LEU A 32 8.02 -21.74 -5.87
C LEU A 32 7.40 -22.98 -6.51
N HIS A 33 6.11 -23.22 -6.27
CA HIS A 33 5.40 -24.36 -6.84
C HIS A 33 5.19 -24.16 -8.35
N HIS A 34 5.42 -25.19 -9.18
CA HIS A 34 5.37 -25.07 -10.65
C HIS A 34 4.04 -24.56 -11.20
N LYS A 35 2.92 -24.83 -10.51
CA LYS A 35 1.59 -24.28 -10.85
C LYS A 35 1.52 -22.75 -10.79
N LEU A 36 2.45 -22.08 -10.12
CA LEU A 36 2.56 -20.62 -10.14
C LEU A 36 3.10 -20.09 -11.48
N PHE A 37 3.67 -20.95 -12.34
CA PHE A 37 4.13 -20.60 -13.68
C PHE A 37 3.29 -21.27 -14.77
N GLY A 38 2.28 -22.04 -14.37
CA GLY A 38 1.36 -22.73 -15.27
C GLY A 38 0.03 -22.01 -15.29
N GLU A 39 -0.69 -22.18 -16.41
CA GLU A 39 -1.91 -21.45 -16.79
C GLU A 39 -1.67 -19.98 -17.14
N THR A 40 -2.52 -19.48 -18.04
CA THR A 40 -2.59 -18.06 -18.42
C THR A 40 -2.87 -17.28 -17.14
N HIS A 41 -1.84 -16.62 -16.59
CA HIS A 41 -2.03 -15.66 -15.52
C HIS A 41 -3.18 -14.72 -15.89
N VAL A 42 -4.05 -14.43 -14.92
CA VAL A 42 -5.00 -13.31 -15.06
C VAL A 42 -4.17 -12.12 -15.59
N PRO A 43 -4.59 -11.47 -16.69
CA PRO A 43 -3.88 -10.32 -17.23
C PRO A 43 -3.51 -9.40 -16.08
N ASP A 44 -2.29 -8.88 -16.06
CA ASP A 44 -1.86 -7.98 -15.00
C ASP A 44 -2.80 -6.76 -14.97
N ILE A 45 -3.81 -6.81 -14.09
CA ILE A 45 -4.78 -5.74 -13.88
C ILE A 45 -4.22 -4.72 -12.89
N VAL A 46 -2.89 -4.65 -12.73
CA VAL A 46 -2.26 -3.47 -12.18
C VAL A 46 -2.43 -2.36 -13.21
N GLY A 47 -3.63 -1.77 -13.21
CA GLY A 47 -3.82 -0.43 -13.71
C GLY A 47 -2.81 0.44 -12.96
N THR A 48 -2.03 1.21 -13.72
CA THR A 48 -1.28 2.33 -13.14
C THR A 48 -2.21 3.03 -12.16
N SER A 49 -1.77 3.27 -10.91
CA SER A 49 -2.48 4.18 -10.03
C SER A 49 -2.56 5.49 -10.79
N GLY A 50 -3.69 5.70 -11.46
CA GLY A 50 -3.99 6.98 -12.05
C GLY A 50 -3.90 7.93 -10.89
N THR A 51 -3.14 8.99 -11.05
CA THR A 51 -3.26 10.17 -10.20
C THR A 51 -4.73 10.51 -10.28
N SER A 52 -5.50 10.00 -9.31
CA SER A 52 -6.88 10.40 -9.19
C SER A 52 -6.73 11.89 -8.98
N ALA A 53 -7.16 12.67 -9.96
CA ALA A 53 -7.30 14.10 -9.81
C ALA A 53 -8.46 14.33 -8.83
N SER A 54 -8.34 13.81 -7.62
CA SER A 54 -8.92 14.43 -6.46
C SER A 54 -8.24 15.78 -6.43
N ALA A 55 -8.97 16.81 -6.89
CA ALA A 55 -8.59 18.20 -6.67
C ALA A 55 -8.04 18.26 -5.24
N PRO A 56 -6.85 18.86 -5.01
CA PRO A 56 -6.17 18.76 -3.73
C PRO A 56 -7.11 19.23 -2.64
N MET A 57 -7.76 18.29 -1.94
CA MET A 57 -8.63 18.61 -0.83
C MET A 57 -7.73 19.19 0.22
N THR A 58 -7.97 20.45 0.56
CA THR A 58 -7.21 21.07 1.62
C THR A 58 -7.56 20.35 2.92
N ARG A 59 -6.65 20.39 3.90
CA ARG A 59 -6.91 19.83 5.24
C ARG A 59 -8.23 20.35 5.83
N LYS A 60 -8.64 21.58 5.47
CA LYS A 60 -9.91 22.18 5.90
C LYS A 60 -11.12 21.46 5.31
N ASP A 61 -11.05 21.08 4.04
CA ASP A 61 -12.14 20.39 3.34
C ASP A 61 -12.37 19.00 3.93
N VAL A 62 -11.28 18.29 4.26
CA VAL A 62 -11.35 16.97 4.94
C VAL A 62 -12.00 17.10 6.32
N ILE A 63 -11.62 18.11 7.10
CA ILE A 63 -12.19 18.34 8.44
C ILE A 63 -13.68 18.70 8.34
N ALA A 64 -14.06 19.53 7.37
CA ALA A 64 -15.46 19.91 7.17
C ALA A 64 -16.33 18.70 6.79
N ALA A 65 -15.86 17.88 5.86
CA ALA A 65 -16.54 16.66 5.45
C ALA A 65 -16.71 15.67 6.63
N LEU A 66 -15.66 15.47 7.43
CA LEU A 66 -15.71 14.58 8.58
C LEU A 66 -16.71 15.06 9.65
N LYS A 67 -16.71 16.36 9.95
CA LYS A 67 -17.67 16.94 10.92
C LYS A 67 -19.11 16.79 10.45
N ALA A 68 -19.39 17.04 9.17
CA ALA A 68 -20.71 16.88 8.60
C ALA A 68 -21.20 15.43 8.69
N TYR A 69 -20.32 14.47 8.37
CA TYR A 69 -20.63 13.05 8.45
C TYR A 69 -20.90 12.59 9.89
N CYS A 70 -20.10 13.01 10.87
CA CYS A 70 -20.35 12.68 12.28
C CYS A 70 -21.69 13.21 12.77
N LYS A 71 -22.06 14.45 12.39
CA LYS A 71 -23.34 15.05 12.77
C LYS A 71 -24.54 14.28 12.21
N ASP A 72 -24.48 13.89 10.93
CA ASP A 72 -25.53 13.08 10.28
C ASP A 72 -25.67 11.69 10.93
N LEU A 73 -24.56 11.08 11.36
CA LEU A 73 -24.59 9.82 12.10
C LEU A 73 -25.22 9.97 13.50
N ASP A 74 -24.93 11.05 14.21
CA ASP A 74 -25.52 11.31 15.52
C ASP A 74 -27.03 11.58 15.42
N GLU A 75 -27.47 12.29 14.37
CA GLU A 75 -28.89 12.54 14.10
C GLU A 75 -29.65 11.25 13.71
N LYS A 76 -28.98 10.30 13.05
CA LYS A 76 -29.54 8.99 12.69
C LYS A 76 -29.50 7.95 13.82
N LYS A 77 -28.86 8.27 14.95
CA LYS A 77 -28.82 7.40 16.15
C LYS A 77 -30.04 7.58 17.07
N LEU A 78 -31.08 8.28 16.61
CA LEU A 78 -32.38 8.41 17.30
C LEU A 78 -33.38 7.32 16.87
#